data_AF-A0A971SBI3-F1
#
_entry.id   AF-A0A971SBI3-F1
#
_cell.length_a   1.000
_cell.length_b   1.000
_cell.length_c   1.000
_cell.angle_alpha   90.00
_cell.angle_beta   90.00
_cell.angle_gamma   90.00
#
_symmetry.space_group_name_H-M   'P 1'
#
loop_
_entity.id
_entity.type
_entity.pdbx_description
1 polymer ?
#
loop_
_entity_poly.entity_id
_entity_poly.type
_entity_poly.pdbx_seq_one_letter_code
_entity_poly.pdbx_strand_id
1 'polypeptide(L)'
;MNDQNRLANGAAAVYGYDQNRRLDQLKVTVAGQELLNLRYTYDEVSNIKTITDGGKIKTFEYDKNNQLTKAVTPGIFMEPTPTPGNAALKTGDTLGNGIFEFTPILSGLMGLDHHASSIGIDFGIVAPGVKKIELVPDKQHSTHRINEDTIALYVSSDNINYTLIPKTNWEYQKDDKGVITLTLKERLATRYLKLHVKYDERGWDFKPVNKATFLNEVAQMLRVYQEADSRTEEYQYDMAGNRKLLRVTLARTLDYNSQYYTNTDRLKTDGKYAFVYDKAGNMVKKGNTFTISGDTVTFTETSGEGVEYWEYEYDLLNRLVEVKKNGSTVAEYGYDPEGFRVVAKKYLNDTTLKEKRHYIFQGTEPIFEKNITTGKMKSFVYALGKHLARVDGAIGDSDAKKYWYVTDHLGSVRAVTDIDGKKIWSADYLAFGTQFGKDAATDFEELHSFTGKEYDPDTGLHYYNARWYDSELGRFVSEDPAGDPNNPNLYVYGRNNPLGF
;
A
#
# COMPACT_ATOMS: atom_id res chain seq x y z
N MET A 1 -36.55 -11.29 -1.60
CA MET A 1 -36.79 -11.79 -0.22
C MET A 1 -35.78 -11.05 0.63
N ASN A 2 -36.22 -10.29 1.65
CA ASN A 2 -35.30 -9.47 2.44
C ASN A 2 -35.04 -10.18 3.76
N ASP A 3 -33.81 -10.67 3.95
CA ASP A 3 -33.39 -11.25 5.22
C ASP A 3 -32.78 -10.15 6.09
N GLN A 4 -33.16 -10.14 7.37
CA GLN A 4 -32.64 -9.19 8.36
C GLN A 4 -31.94 -9.93 9.50
N ASN A 5 -30.67 -9.61 9.73
CA ASN A 5 -29.91 -10.06 10.89
C ASN A 5 -29.65 -8.86 11.81
N ARG A 6 -30.11 -8.92 13.06
CA ARG A 6 -29.84 -7.89 14.09
C ARG A 6 -28.76 -8.37 15.04
N LEU A 7 -27.77 -7.52 15.27
CA LEU A 7 -26.65 -7.72 16.18
C LEU A 7 -26.96 -7.09 17.54
N ALA A 8 -26.23 -7.53 18.56
CA ALA A 8 -26.45 -7.11 19.96
C ALA A 8 -26.19 -5.61 20.20
N ASN A 9 -25.36 -4.96 19.38
CA ASN A 9 -25.15 -3.50 19.41
C ASN A 9 -26.21 -2.71 18.62
N GLY A 10 -27.31 -3.35 18.20
CA GLY A 10 -28.37 -2.73 17.42
C GLY A 10 -28.06 -2.58 15.93
N ALA A 11 -26.88 -3.01 15.45
CA ALA A 11 -26.60 -3.03 14.03
C ALA A 11 -27.49 -4.07 13.33
N ALA A 12 -28.00 -3.74 12.15
CA ALA A 12 -28.89 -4.59 11.36
C ALA A 12 -28.35 -4.70 9.94
N ALA A 13 -28.08 -5.92 9.49
CA ALA A 13 -27.75 -6.23 8.10
C ALA A 13 -29.01 -6.66 7.35
N VAL A 14 -29.22 -6.07 6.18
CA VAL A 14 -30.31 -6.34 5.25
C VAL A 14 -29.72 -6.81 3.93
N TYR A 15 -30.19 -7.95 3.44
CA TYR A 15 -29.77 -8.55 2.18
C TYR A 15 -30.91 -8.48 1.17
N GLY A 16 -30.62 -7.93 0.00
CA GLY A 16 -31.49 -7.93 -1.18
C GLY A 16 -30.98 -8.91 -2.23
N TYR A 17 -31.90 -9.48 -3.01
CA TYR A 17 -31.55 -10.42 -4.07
C TYR A 17 -32.31 -10.10 -5.35
N ASP A 18 -31.61 -10.24 -6.48
CA ASP A 18 -32.21 -10.12 -7.80
C ASP A 18 -33.10 -11.33 -8.16
N GLN A 19 -33.72 -11.31 -9.35
CA GLN A 19 -34.59 -12.39 -9.82
C GLN A 19 -33.87 -13.74 -9.99
N ASN A 20 -32.55 -13.74 -10.12
CA ASN A 20 -31.71 -14.93 -10.22
C ASN A 20 -31.18 -15.39 -8.85
N ARG A 21 -31.64 -14.78 -7.75
CA ARG A 21 -31.20 -15.03 -6.37
C ARG A 21 -29.73 -14.69 -6.12
N ARG A 22 -29.17 -13.74 -6.88
CA ARG A 22 -27.84 -13.16 -6.62
C ARG A 22 -27.99 -11.93 -5.72
N LEU A 23 -27.03 -11.71 -4.82
CA LEU A 23 -27.04 -10.60 -3.88
C LEU A 23 -27.01 -9.26 -4.63
N ASP A 24 -28.08 -8.47 -4.63
CA ASP A 24 -28.10 -7.16 -5.31
C ASP A 24 -27.90 -5.99 -4.34
N GLN A 25 -28.09 -6.21 -3.04
CA GLN A 25 -27.87 -5.23 -2.01
C GLN A 25 -27.42 -5.86 -0.69
N LEU A 26 -26.38 -5.29 -0.08
CA LEU A 26 -26.01 -5.50 1.31
C LEU A 26 -25.98 -4.16 2.02
N LYS A 27 -26.95 -3.93 2.90
CA LYS A 27 -27.03 -2.71 3.70
C LYS A 27 -26.91 -3.02 5.18
N VAL A 28 -26.03 -2.31 5.87
CA VAL A 28 -25.84 -2.41 7.32
C VAL A 28 -26.07 -1.04 7.95
N THR A 29 -26.97 -0.98 8.93
CA THR A 29 -27.28 0.24 9.67
C THR A 29 -27.19 0.01 11.18
N VAL A 30 -26.93 1.06 11.96
CA VAL A 30 -27.01 1.02 13.42
C VAL A 30 -27.62 2.32 13.91
N ALA A 31 -28.63 2.24 14.78
CA ALA A 31 -29.36 3.42 15.29
C ALA A 31 -29.79 4.44 14.21
N GLY A 32 -30.13 3.97 13.00
CA GLY A 32 -30.51 4.82 11.86
C GLY A 32 -29.35 5.35 11.02
N GLN A 33 -28.10 5.22 11.47
CA GLN A 33 -26.90 5.53 10.69
C GLN A 33 -26.57 4.40 9.72
N GLU A 34 -26.23 4.73 8.47
CA GLU A 34 -25.72 3.77 7.48
C GLU A 34 -24.21 3.53 7.71
N LEU A 35 -23.85 2.27 7.98
CA LEU A 35 -22.46 1.84 8.14
C LEU A 35 -21.88 1.33 6.82
N LEU A 36 -22.71 0.67 6.02
CA LEU A 36 -22.35 0.11 4.72
C LEU A 36 -23.61 -0.03 3.86
N ASN A 37 -23.52 0.24 2.56
CA ASN A 37 -24.62 -0.01 1.63
C ASN A 37 -24.07 -0.31 0.24
N LEU A 38 -23.73 -1.59 0.04
CA LEU A 38 -23.21 -2.11 -1.21
C LEU A 38 -24.38 -2.50 -2.10
N ARG A 39 -24.41 -1.99 -3.32
CA ARG A 39 -25.33 -2.44 -4.38
C ARG A 39 -24.54 -3.07 -5.52
N TYR A 40 -24.99 -4.23 -5.95
CA TYR A 40 -24.31 -5.04 -6.93
C TYR A 40 -25.10 -5.08 -8.23
N THR A 41 -24.38 -5.04 -9.35
CA THR A 41 -24.92 -5.45 -10.64
C THR A 41 -24.02 -6.51 -11.25
N TYR A 42 -24.57 -7.29 -12.16
CA TYR A 42 -23.92 -8.45 -12.73
C TYR A 42 -23.98 -8.41 -14.25
N ASP A 43 -23.03 -9.07 -14.90
CA ASP A 43 -23.14 -9.41 -16.31
C ASP A 43 -24.03 -10.66 -16.53
N GLU A 44 -24.12 -11.11 -17.78
CA GLU A 44 -24.95 -12.26 -18.19
C GLU A 44 -24.45 -13.60 -17.64
N VAL A 45 -23.17 -13.72 -17.28
CA VAL A 45 -22.55 -14.93 -16.71
C VAL A 45 -22.31 -14.82 -15.21
N SER A 46 -22.92 -13.82 -14.56
CA SER A 46 -22.90 -13.57 -13.12
C SER A 46 -21.57 -13.09 -12.53
N ASN A 47 -20.67 -12.52 -13.33
CA ASN A 47 -19.58 -11.73 -12.78
C ASN A 47 -20.13 -10.39 -12.26
N ILE A 48 -19.56 -9.87 -11.16
CA ILE A 48 -19.96 -8.57 -10.61
C ILE A 48 -19.47 -7.47 -11.55
N LYS A 49 -20.38 -6.71 -12.17
CA LYS A 49 -20.08 -5.59 -13.07
C LYS A 49 -19.89 -4.28 -12.33
N THR A 50 -20.66 -4.05 -11.27
CA THR A 50 -20.51 -2.84 -10.44
C THR A 50 -20.72 -3.13 -8.96
N ILE A 51 -19.99 -2.40 -8.11
CA ILE A 51 -20.28 -2.29 -6.68
C ILE A 51 -20.42 -0.80 -6.36
N THR A 52 -21.62 -0.39 -5.93
CA THR A 52 -21.90 0.99 -5.51
C THR A 52 -21.90 1.09 -4.00
N ASP A 53 -21.17 2.04 -3.44
CA ASP A 53 -21.07 2.32 -1.99
C ASP A 53 -21.09 3.84 -1.74
N GLY A 54 -22.11 4.34 -1.04
CA GLY A 54 -22.20 5.78 -0.73
C GLY A 54 -22.12 6.72 -1.95
N GLY A 55 -22.65 6.31 -3.10
CA GLY A 55 -22.60 7.06 -4.37
C GLY A 55 -21.32 6.88 -5.17
N LYS A 56 -20.29 6.23 -4.61
CA LYS A 56 -19.09 5.81 -5.33
C LYS A 56 -19.36 4.51 -6.06
N ILE A 57 -19.05 4.44 -7.35
CA ILE A 57 -19.30 3.26 -8.19
C ILE A 57 -17.97 2.66 -8.61
N LYS A 58 -17.70 1.43 -8.16
CA LYS A 58 -16.65 0.59 -8.73
C LYS A 58 -17.20 -0.13 -9.95
N THR A 59 -16.43 -0.19 -11.04
CA THR A 59 -16.82 -0.92 -12.25
C THR A 59 -15.78 -1.96 -12.61
N PHE A 60 -16.25 -3.10 -13.12
CA PHE A 60 -15.41 -4.24 -13.44
C PHE A 60 -15.73 -4.78 -14.83
N GLU A 61 -14.70 -5.16 -15.56
CA GLU A 61 -14.79 -5.80 -16.88
C GLU A 61 -14.00 -7.11 -16.85
N TYR A 62 -14.45 -8.08 -17.64
CA TYR A 62 -13.89 -9.44 -17.66
C TYR A 62 -13.63 -9.88 -19.10
N ASP A 63 -12.72 -10.82 -19.28
CA ASP A 63 -12.54 -11.51 -20.55
C ASP A 63 -13.50 -12.71 -20.70
N LYS A 64 -13.40 -13.40 -21.85
CA LYS A 64 -14.19 -14.60 -22.15
C LYS A 64 -13.93 -15.79 -21.22
N ASN A 65 -12.84 -15.77 -20.46
CA ASN A 65 -12.48 -16.79 -19.47
C ASN A 65 -12.94 -16.39 -18.05
N ASN A 66 -13.72 -15.31 -17.92
CA ASN A 66 -14.17 -14.70 -16.67
C ASN A 66 -13.02 -14.15 -15.80
N GLN A 67 -11.86 -13.83 -16.40
CA GLN A 67 -10.75 -13.20 -15.69
C GLN A 67 -10.96 -11.68 -15.69
N LEU A 68 -10.69 -11.02 -14.55
CA LEU A 68 -10.88 -9.58 -14.40
C LEU A 68 -9.88 -8.81 -15.28
N THR A 69 -10.34 -8.08 -16.29
CA THR A 69 -9.48 -7.29 -17.18
C THR A 69 -9.42 -5.83 -16.84
N LYS A 70 -10.40 -5.30 -16.10
CA LYS A 70 -10.41 -3.90 -15.68
C LYS A 70 -11.16 -3.70 -14.37
N ALA A 71 -10.62 -2.86 -13.50
CA ALA A 71 -11.28 -2.35 -12.31
C ALA A 71 -11.11 -0.83 -12.23
N VAL A 72 -12.22 -0.09 -12.15
CA VAL A 72 -12.20 1.35 -11.84
C VAL A 72 -12.66 1.53 -10.41
N THR A 73 -11.79 2.09 -9.57
CA THR A 73 -12.05 2.30 -8.15
C THR A 73 -11.98 3.79 -7.81
N PRO A 74 -13.10 4.45 -7.45
CA PRO A 74 -13.08 5.82 -6.93
C PRO A 74 -12.51 5.87 -5.51
N GLY A 75 -11.75 6.91 -5.20
CA GLY A 75 -11.06 7.06 -3.93
C GLY A 75 -9.89 8.03 -4.05
N ILE A 76 -9.28 8.39 -2.92
CA ILE A 76 -8.11 9.27 -2.94
C ILE A 76 -6.86 8.40 -3.00
N PHE A 77 -6.08 8.56 -4.07
CA PHE A 77 -4.89 7.77 -4.34
C PHE A 77 -3.68 8.66 -4.61
N MET A 78 -2.65 8.53 -3.78
CA MET A 78 -1.34 9.13 -4.04
C MET A 78 -0.57 8.26 -5.04
N GLU A 79 0.16 8.88 -5.97
CA GLU A 79 1.04 8.15 -6.88
C GLU A 79 2.16 7.43 -6.10
N PRO A 80 2.48 6.18 -6.46
CA PRO A 80 3.46 5.37 -5.73
C PRO A 80 4.92 5.77 -6.03
N THR A 81 5.13 6.58 -7.07
CA THR A 81 6.46 7.03 -7.53
C THR A 81 6.43 8.53 -7.75
N PRO A 82 7.56 9.24 -7.55
CA PRO A 82 7.65 10.65 -7.90
C PRO A 82 7.26 10.91 -9.37
N THR A 83 6.63 12.06 -9.61
CA THR A 83 6.33 12.58 -10.93
C THR A 83 7.64 12.88 -11.65
N PRO A 84 7.90 12.28 -12.82
CA PRO A 84 9.11 12.55 -13.58
C PRO A 84 9.20 14.02 -13.99
N GLY A 85 10.41 14.54 -14.05
CA GLY A 85 10.68 15.88 -14.54
C GLY A 85 12.17 16.16 -14.56
N ASN A 86 12.53 17.23 -15.27
CA ASN A 86 13.90 17.70 -15.28
C ASN A 86 14.11 18.58 -14.04
N ALA A 87 15.00 18.16 -13.15
CA ALA A 87 15.38 18.98 -12.01
C ALA A 87 16.38 20.08 -12.44
N ALA A 88 16.44 21.18 -11.69
CA ALA A 88 17.45 22.23 -11.84
C ALA A 88 17.79 22.85 -10.49
N LEU A 89 19.04 23.26 -10.29
CA LEU A 89 19.51 23.97 -9.12
C LEU A 89 19.99 25.38 -9.52
N LYS A 90 19.64 26.38 -8.72
CA LYS A 90 20.09 27.76 -8.87
C LYS A 90 20.69 28.24 -7.55
N THR A 91 22.00 28.38 -7.50
CA THR A 91 22.71 28.99 -6.37
C THR A 91 22.70 30.51 -6.48
N GLY A 92 22.69 31.24 -5.37
CA GLY A 92 22.69 32.72 -5.39
C GLY A 92 21.32 33.33 -5.69
N ASP A 93 20.24 32.57 -5.58
CA ASP A 93 18.86 33.01 -5.79
C ASP A 93 18.31 33.69 -4.53
N THR A 94 18.94 34.78 -4.09
CA THR A 94 18.64 35.46 -2.81
C THR A 94 17.20 35.96 -2.68
N LEU A 95 16.54 36.26 -3.79
CA LEU A 95 15.16 36.76 -3.82
C LEU A 95 14.13 35.67 -4.17
N GLY A 96 14.56 34.45 -4.47
CA GLY A 96 13.66 33.39 -4.91
C GLY A 96 12.97 33.69 -6.26
N ASN A 97 13.52 34.58 -7.08
CA ASN A 97 13.00 34.94 -8.41
C ASN A 97 13.92 34.49 -9.57
N GLY A 98 14.99 33.76 -9.26
CA GLY A 98 15.88 33.18 -10.25
C GLY A 98 15.14 32.22 -11.17
N ILE A 99 15.36 32.41 -12.47
CA ILE A 99 14.90 31.52 -13.54
C ILE A 99 15.87 30.33 -13.63
N PHE A 100 15.31 29.14 -13.84
CA PHE A 100 16.07 27.91 -14.01
C PHE A 100 16.39 27.64 -15.47
N GLU A 101 17.57 27.07 -15.69
CA GLU A 101 17.89 26.36 -16.92
C GLU A 101 17.72 24.86 -16.63
N PHE A 102 16.60 24.30 -17.07
CA PHE A 102 16.31 22.87 -16.95
C PHE A 102 17.07 22.10 -18.04
N THR A 103 18.39 22.00 -17.87
CA THR A 103 19.27 21.16 -18.68
C THR A 103 19.64 19.89 -17.90
N PRO A 104 19.99 18.78 -18.58
CA PRO A 104 20.47 17.58 -17.91
C PRO A 104 21.68 17.93 -17.03
N ILE A 105 21.53 17.70 -15.73
CA ILE A 105 22.54 18.11 -14.74
C ILE A 105 23.73 17.14 -14.81
N LEU A 106 24.93 17.69 -14.68
CA LEU A 106 26.16 16.94 -14.46
C LEU A 106 26.05 16.09 -13.18
N SER A 107 26.53 14.84 -13.23
CA SER A 107 26.62 13.95 -12.07
C SER A 107 27.43 14.57 -10.93
N GLY A 108 26.93 14.55 -9.69
CA GLY A 108 27.65 15.01 -8.50
C GLY A 108 26.74 15.46 -7.35
N LEU A 109 27.29 15.43 -6.12
CA LEU A 109 26.64 15.96 -4.94
C LEU A 109 26.64 17.50 -4.96
N MET A 110 25.47 18.09 -4.79
CA MET A 110 25.28 19.54 -4.74
C MET A 110 24.70 19.96 -3.39
N GLY A 111 25.02 21.17 -2.94
CA GLY A 111 24.47 21.75 -1.71
C GLY A 111 23.23 22.58 -1.97
N LEU A 112 22.17 22.37 -1.19
CA LEU A 112 20.93 23.16 -1.29
C LEU A 112 20.86 24.30 -0.27
N ASP A 113 21.47 24.14 0.90
CA ASP A 113 21.40 25.11 2.00
C ASP A 113 22.59 26.07 2.00
N HIS A 114 23.09 26.48 0.82
CA HIS A 114 24.20 27.43 0.70
C HIS A 114 23.86 28.57 -0.27
N HIS A 115 24.35 29.77 0.04
CA HIS A 115 24.29 30.96 -0.82
C HIS A 115 22.89 31.24 -1.39
N ALA A 116 21.84 31.04 -0.60
CA ALA A 116 20.43 31.09 -0.99
C ALA A 116 20.18 30.32 -2.30
N SER A 117 19.91 29.02 -2.20
CA SER A 117 19.70 28.20 -3.38
C SER A 117 18.23 27.83 -3.56
N SER A 118 17.83 27.71 -4.82
CA SER A 118 16.55 27.16 -5.20
C SER A 118 16.75 25.88 -5.99
N ILE A 119 15.87 24.90 -5.78
CA ILE A 119 15.73 23.71 -6.61
C ILE A 119 14.36 23.73 -7.26
N GLY A 120 14.28 23.33 -8.52
CA GLY A 120 13.02 23.25 -9.24
C GLY A 120 12.91 21.99 -10.05
N ILE A 121 11.70 21.71 -10.51
CA ILE A 121 11.38 20.63 -11.44
C ILE A 121 10.49 21.17 -12.56
N ASP A 122 10.84 20.87 -13.81
CA ASP A 122 9.97 20.98 -14.99
C ASP A 122 9.37 19.61 -15.27
N PHE A 123 8.06 19.47 -15.08
CA PHE A 123 7.34 18.24 -15.39
C PHE A 123 7.18 18.00 -16.91
N GLY A 124 7.57 18.97 -17.75
CA GLY A 124 7.44 18.95 -19.22
C GLY A 124 6.02 19.25 -19.70
N ILE A 125 5.02 18.80 -18.93
CA ILE A 125 3.59 19.09 -19.09
C ILE A 125 3.02 19.57 -17.76
N VAL A 126 1.77 20.04 -17.75
CA VAL A 126 1.09 20.38 -16.50
C VAL A 126 0.81 19.09 -15.72
N ALA A 127 1.38 18.98 -14.52
CA ALA A 127 1.04 17.98 -13.52
C ALA A 127 -0.26 18.43 -12.82
N PRO A 128 -1.41 17.78 -13.03
CA PRO A 128 -2.72 18.28 -12.58
C PRO A 128 -2.96 18.15 -11.07
N GLY A 129 -2.22 17.28 -10.38
CA GLY A 129 -2.60 16.81 -9.04
C GLY A 129 -1.52 16.92 -7.98
N VAL A 130 -0.54 17.83 -8.10
CA VAL A 130 0.57 17.94 -7.13
C VAL A 130 0.03 18.08 -5.71
N LYS A 131 0.45 17.19 -4.80
CA LYS A 131 -0.07 17.11 -3.43
C LYS A 131 1.02 16.97 -2.37
N LYS A 132 2.09 16.23 -2.65
CA LYS A 132 3.19 15.98 -1.71
C LYS A 132 4.53 16.29 -2.36
N ILE A 133 5.42 16.96 -1.63
CA ILE A 133 6.76 17.32 -2.06
C ILE A 133 7.75 16.83 -0.99
N GLU A 134 8.82 16.16 -1.39
CA GLU A 134 9.86 15.68 -0.50
C GLU A 134 11.21 16.30 -0.88
N LEU A 135 11.93 16.81 0.12
CA LEU A 135 13.36 17.06 0.02
C LEU A 135 14.11 15.93 0.69
N VAL A 136 14.98 15.28 -0.08
CA VAL A 136 15.69 14.06 0.34
C VAL A 136 17.19 14.35 0.39
N PRO A 137 17.82 14.36 1.57
CA PRO A 137 19.28 14.43 1.67
C PRO A 137 19.90 13.09 1.27
N ASP A 138 21.17 13.11 0.89
CA ASP A 138 22.00 11.92 0.77
C ASP A 138 22.17 11.24 2.14
N LYS A 139 22.38 9.92 2.12
CA LYS A 139 22.49 9.06 3.31
C LYS A 139 23.52 9.54 4.32
N GLN A 140 24.63 10.13 3.89
CA GLN A 140 25.70 10.59 4.78
C GLN A 140 25.37 11.96 5.42
N HIS A 141 24.29 12.60 4.99
CA HIS A 141 23.94 13.99 5.27
C HIS A 141 22.52 14.14 5.84
N SER A 142 22.06 13.14 6.60
CA SER A 142 20.74 13.13 7.24
C SER A 142 20.55 14.25 8.28
N THR A 143 21.64 14.79 8.83
CA THR A 143 21.60 15.96 9.71
C THR A 143 21.89 17.23 8.92
N HIS A 144 20.89 18.11 8.84
CA HIS A 144 21.00 19.40 8.18
C HIS A 144 20.05 20.42 8.82
N ARG A 145 20.29 21.69 8.53
CA ARG A 145 19.61 22.83 9.17
C ARG A 145 18.29 23.29 8.56
N ILE A 146 17.93 22.80 7.36
CA ILE A 146 16.68 23.19 6.69
C ILE A 146 15.49 22.87 7.59
N ASN A 147 14.66 23.88 7.81
CA ASN A 147 13.44 23.86 8.61
C ASN A 147 12.30 24.61 7.89
N GLU A 148 11.09 24.53 8.43
CA GLU A 148 9.88 25.15 7.87
C GLU A 148 10.06 26.64 7.50
N ASP A 149 10.76 27.41 8.35
CA ASP A 149 10.88 28.86 8.14
C ASP A 149 11.81 29.25 7.00
N THR A 150 12.72 28.33 6.67
CA THR A 150 13.75 28.53 5.66
C THR A 150 13.29 28.16 4.26
N ILE A 151 12.09 27.58 4.11
CA ILE A 151 11.54 27.12 2.84
C ILE A 151 10.49 28.12 2.32
N ALA A 152 10.51 28.34 1.00
CA ALA A 152 9.40 28.94 0.26
C ALA A 152 9.11 28.10 -0.99
N LEU A 153 7.83 27.85 -1.26
CA LEU A 153 7.37 27.09 -2.42
C LEU A 153 6.76 28.02 -3.46
N TYR A 154 7.07 27.77 -4.73
CA TYR A 154 6.54 28.52 -5.84
C TYR A 154 6.09 27.59 -6.96
N VAL A 155 5.09 28.04 -7.72
CA VAL A 155 4.64 27.38 -8.95
C VAL A 155 4.72 28.33 -10.13
N SER A 156 4.88 27.78 -11.34
CA SER A 156 4.87 28.55 -12.57
C SER A 156 4.34 27.72 -13.74
N SER A 157 3.77 28.41 -14.74
CA SER A 157 3.36 27.82 -16.02
C SER A 157 4.41 28.03 -17.13
N ASP A 158 5.31 29.00 -16.97
CA ASP A 158 6.20 29.51 -18.02
C ASP A 158 7.68 29.57 -17.62
N ASN A 159 8.03 29.18 -16.39
CA ASN A 159 9.38 29.29 -15.79
C ASN A 159 9.90 30.74 -15.69
N ILE A 160 9.04 31.75 -15.84
CA ILE A 160 9.40 33.16 -15.73
C ILE A 160 8.68 33.76 -14.53
N ASN A 161 7.36 33.56 -14.48
CA ASN A 161 6.49 34.12 -13.46
C ASN A 161 6.21 33.07 -12.39
N TYR A 162 6.89 33.18 -11.26
CA TYR A 162 6.73 32.30 -10.11
C TYR A 162 5.75 32.89 -9.10
N THR A 163 4.70 32.12 -8.78
CA THR A 163 3.72 32.48 -7.75
C THR A 163 4.03 31.75 -6.46
N LEU A 164 4.18 32.50 -5.36
CA LEU A 164 4.39 31.94 -4.02
C LEU A 164 3.16 31.15 -3.57
N ILE A 165 3.37 29.94 -3.07
CA ILE A 165 2.35 29.18 -2.34
C ILE A 165 2.39 29.65 -0.87
N PRO A 166 1.30 30.23 -0.34
CA PRO A 166 1.27 30.69 1.05
C PRO A 166 1.61 29.57 2.02
N LYS A 167 2.39 29.87 3.08
CA LYS A 167 2.73 28.90 4.14
C LYS A 167 1.50 28.24 4.76
N THR A 168 0.38 28.96 4.84
CA THR A 168 -0.89 28.43 5.36
C THR A 168 -1.49 27.30 4.54
N ASN A 169 -1.01 27.07 3.31
CA ASN A 169 -1.56 26.09 2.37
C ASN A 169 -0.77 24.78 2.33
N TRP A 170 0.23 24.61 3.19
CA TRP A 170 0.98 23.37 3.29
C TRP A 170 1.43 23.10 4.72
N GLU A 171 1.77 21.84 4.98
CA GLU A 171 2.21 21.34 6.27
C GLU A 171 3.62 20.79 6.16
N TYR A 172 4.45 21.04 7.17
CA TYR A 172 5.84 20.63 7.25
C TYR A 172 6.01 19.43 8.18
N GLN A 173 6.76 18.43 7.73
CA GLN A 173 7.29 17.36 8.58
C GLN A 173 8.74 17.06 8.22
N LYS A 174 9.55 16.70 9.21
CA LYS A 174 10.92 16.24 9.03
C LYS A 174 11.15 14.98 9.85
N ASP A 175 11.66 13.93 9.21
CA ASP A 175 11.94 12.67 9.87
C ASP A 175 13.37 12.62 10.47
N ASP A 176 13.69 11.50 11.12
CA ASP A 176 14.99 11.22 11.73
C ASP A 176 16.13 11.03 10.71
N LYS A 177 15.79 10.81 9.43
CA LYS A 177 16.71 10.74 8.30
C LYS A 177 16.92 12.10 7.62
N GLY A 178 16.27 13.16 8.11
CA GLY A 178 16.33 14.49 7.54
C GLY A 178 15.48 14.68 6.28
N VAL A 179 14.66 13.71 5.89
CA VAL A 179 13.72 13.89 4.80
C VAL A 179 12.67 14.90 5.23
N ILE A 180 12.51 15.96 4.45
CA ILE A 180 11.45 16.94 4.67
C ILE A 180 10.28 16.61 3.76
N THR A 181 9.09 16.45 4.32
CA THR A 181 7.84 16.30 3.58
C THR A 181 7.00 17.57 3.72
N LEU A 182 6.59 18.12 2.59
CA LEU A 182 5.63 19.22 2.48
C LEU A 182 4.34 18.67 1.89
N THR A 183 3.25 18.72 2.66
CA THR A 183 1.93 18.25 2.21
C THR A 183 1.04 19.45 1.92
N LEU A 184 0.59 19.60 0.68
CA LEU A 184 -0.31 20.68 0.28
C LEU A 184 -1.72 20.40 0.80
N LYS A 185 -2.42 21.41 1.32
CA LYS A 185 -3.81 21.28 1.78
C LYS A 185 -4.76 21.00 0.62
N GLU A 186 -4.54 21.69 -0.50
CA GLU A 186 -5.25 21.50 -1.76
C GLU A 186 -4.30 20.99 -2.84
N ARG A 187 -4.81 20.24 -3.82
CA ARG A 187 -4.02 19.83 -4.99
C ARG A 187 -3.72 21.04 -5.87
N LEU A 188 -2.56 21.04 -6.51
CA LEU A 188 -2.15 22.09 -7.45
C LEU A 188 -1.90 21.52 -8.84
N ALA A 189 -2.36 22.27 -9.85
CA ALA A 189 -2.00 22.05 -11.24
C ALA A 189 -0.84 22.99 -11.61
N THR A 190 0.30 22.44 -12.00
CA THR A 190 1.45 23.25 -12.43
C THR A 190 2.40 22.49 -13.34
N ARG A 191 3.17 23.20 -14.16
CA ARG A 191 4.26 22.61 -14.95
C ARG A 191 5.61 22.74 -14.24
N TYR A 192 5.84 23.86 -13.56
CA TYR A 192 7.08 24.15 -12.87
C TYR A 192 6.82 24.29 -11.39
N LEU A 193 7.53 23.50 -10.59
CA LEU A 193 7.56 23.66 -9.14
C LEU A 193 8.95 24.08 -8.71
N LYS A 194 9.02 25.05 -7.80
CA LYS A 194 10.26 25.58 -7.25
C LYS A 194 10.19 25.57 -5.74
N LEU A 195 11.27 25.10 -5.13
CA LEU A 195 11.53 25.21 -3.71
C LEU A 195 12.75 26.09 -3.51
N HIS A 196 12.58 27.18 -2.76
CA HIS A 196 13.63 28.11 -2.42
C HIS A 196 14.05 27.93 -0.95
N VAL A 197 15.36 27.86 -0.71
CA VAL A 197 15.96 27.79 0.62
C VAL A 197 16.66 29.10 0.94
N LYS A 198 16.20 29.78 1.99
CA LYS A 198 16.60 31.15 2.37
C LYS A 198 17.97 31.27 3.05
N TYR A 199 18.73 30.18 3.18
CA TYR A 199 20.02 30.21 3.88
C TYR A 199 21.10 30.93 3.09
N ASP A 200 21.53 32.11 3.56
CA ASP A 200 22.62 32.90 2.98
C ASP A 200 23.81 33.03 3.95
N GLU A 201 24.57 31.95 4.12
CA GLU A 201 25.76 32.01 4.98
C GLU A 201 26.81 32.97 4.47
N ARG A 202 27.28 33.84 5.37
CA ARG A 202 28.32 34.83 5.10
C ARG A 202 29.46 34.73 6.11
N GLY A 203 30.68 34.87 5.63
CA GLY A 203 31.87 35.03 6.45
C GLY A 203 31.91 36.38 7.15
N TRP A 204 32.96 36.58 7.95
CA TRP A 204 33.26 37.85 8.61
C TRP A 204 33.51 39.00 7.63
N ASP A 205 33.85 38.69 6.38
CA ASP A 205 33.99 39.62 5.26
C ASP A 205 32.72 39.77 4.41
N PHE A 206 31.57 39.28 4.92
CA PHE A 206 30.26 39.24 4.27
C PHE A 206 30.20 38.45 2.95
N LYS A 207 31.26 37.72 2.59
CA LYS A 207 31.28 36.86 1.41
C LYS A 207 30.58 35.53 1.70
N PRO A 208 29.89 34.94 0.70
CA PRO A 208 29.33 33.62 0.83
C PRO A 208 30.37 32.58 1.24
N VAL A 209 30.04 31.73 2.20
CA VAL A 209 30.89 30.58 2.62
C VAL A 209 30.07 29.31 2.47
N ASN A 210 30.64 28.29 1.83
CA ASN A 210 29.98 27.00 1.68
C ASN A 210 30.14 26.14 2.93
N LYS A 211 29.09 26.10 3.77
CA LYS A 211 28.91 25.07 4.81
C LYS A 211 27.61 24.30 4.60
N ALA A 212 27.29 23.99 3.33
CA ALA A 212 26.11 23.21 3.01
C ALA A 212 26.12 21.88 3.78
N THR A 213 25.01 21.59 4.44
CA THR A 213 24.78 20.33 5.18
C THR A 213 23.72 19.47 4.51
N PHE A 214 22.92 20.06 3.62
CA PHE A 214 21.99 19.32 2.78
C PHE A 214 22.63 19.06 1.43
N LEU A 215 23.06 17.82 1.22
CA LEU A 215 23.72 17.37 0.00
C LEU A 215 22.93 16.22 -0.61
N ASN A 216 22.78 16.19 -1.93
CA ASN A 216 22.36 15.03 -2.71
C ASN A 216 22.68 15.28 -4.19
N GLU A 217 22.42 14.31 -5.07
CA GLU A 217 22.31 14.58 -6.50
C GLU A 217 21.04 15.37 -6.78
N VAL A 218 21.10 16.38 -7.65
CA VAL A 218 19.98 17.29 -7.86
C VAL A 218 18.71 16.57 -8.34
N ALA A 219 18.86 15.51 -9.15
CA ALA A 219 17.73 14.68 -9.59
C ALA A 219 17.08 13.86 -8.46
N GLN A 220 17.80 13.62 -7.36
CA GLN A 220 17.32 12.86 -6.20
C GLN A 220 16.86 13.77 -5.05
N MET A 221 17.29 15.03 -5.04
CA MET A 221 16.97 15.99 -3.97
C MET A 221 15.48 16.29 -3.83
N LEU A 222 14.75 16.47 -4.94
CA LEU A 222 13.37 16.94 -4.94
C LEU A 222 12.46 15.89 -5.59
N ARG A 223 11.56 15.32 -4.79
CA ARG A 223 10.56 14.35 -5.27
C ARG A 223 9.18 14.96 -5.12
N VAL A 224 8.37 14.94 -6.18
CA VAL A 224 7.00 15.50 -6.16
C VAL A 224 6.01 14.41 -6.52
N TYR A 225 4.90 14.31 -5.80
CA TYR A 225 3.89 13.29 -5.98
C TYR A 225 2.52 13.92 -6.22
N GLN A 226 1.75 13.27 -7.09
CA GLN A 226 0.40 13.68 -7.41
C GLN A 226 -0.64 12.79 -6.72
N GLU A 227 -1.83 13.33 -6.53
CA GLU A 227 -2.99 12.65 -5.98
C GLU A 227 -4.14 12.63 -7.00
N ALA A 228 -4.89 11.54 -7.05
CA ALA A 228 -6.02 11.33 -7.95
C ALA A 228 -7.28 10.87 -7.19
N ASP A 229 -8.46 11.13 -7.78
CA ASP A 229 -9.77 10.75 -7.22
C ASP A 229 -10.28 9.38 -7.67
N SER A 230 -9.48 8.69 -8.49
CA SER A 230 -9.76 7.31 -8.89
C SER A 230 -8.47 6.60 -9.26
N ARG A 231 -8.53 5.27 -9.17
CA ARG A 231 -7.53 4.34 -9.66
C ARG A 231 -8.19 3.40 -10.64
N THR A 232 -7.70 3.37 -11.87
CA THR A 232 -8.08 2.37 -12.86
C THR A 232 -6.96 1.35 -12.99
N GLU A 233 -7.29 0.07 -12.86
CA GLU A 233 -6.37 -1.05 -13.04
C GLU A 233 -6.83 -1.89 -14.22
N GLU A 234 -5.98 -2.03 -15.23
CA GLU A 234 -6.21 -2.87 -16.40
C GLU A 234 -5.22 -4.04 -16.38
N TYR A 235 -5.74 -5.25 -16.58
CA TYR A 235 -5.00 -6.49 -16.48
C TYR A 235 -4.99 -7.21 -17.83
N GLN A 236 -3.84 -7.79 -18.18
CA GLN A 236 -3.73 -8.72 -19.30
C GLN A 236 -3.13 -10.02 -18.83
N TYR A 237 -3.64 -11.14 -19.33
CA TYR A 237 -3.20 -12.48 -18.95
C TYR A 237 -2.64 -13.24 -20.16
N ASP A 238 -1.78 -14.22 -19.89
CA ASP A 238 -1.45 -15.24 -20.88
C ASP A 238 -2.46 -16.41 -20.84
N MET A 239 -2.23 -17.42 -21.68
CA MET A 239 -3.11 -18.60 -21.77
C MET A 239 -3.11 -19.44 -20.50
N ALA A 240 -2.08 -19.36 -19.66
CA ALA A 240 -2.01 -20.04 -18.36
C ALA A 240 -2.60 -19.17 -17.22
N GLY A 241 -3.16 -18.00 -17.53
CA GLY A 241 -3.70 -17.08 -16.53
C GLY A 241 -2.63 -16.30 -15.76
N ASN A 242 -1.38 -16.30 -16.20
CA ASN A 242 -0.36 -15.44 -15.62
C ASN A 242 -0.61 -13.99 -16.04
N ARG A 243 -0.61 -13.06 -15.08
CA ARG A 243 -0.73 -11.62 -15.37
C ARG A 243 0.52 -11.15 -16.10
N LYS A 244 0.38 -10.69 -17.35
CA LYS A 244 1.45 -10.14 -18.21
C LYS A 244 1.62 -8.62 -18.08
N LEU A 245 0.53 -7.91 -17.87
CA LEU A 245 0.51 -6.47 -17.71
C LEU A 245 -0.46 -6.10 -16.60
N LEU A 246 -0.01 -5.20 -15.73
CA LEU A 246 -0.87 -4.37 -14.91
C LEU A 246 -0.65 -2.91 -15.35
N ARG A 247 -1.66 -2.29 -15.93
CA ARG A 247 -1.67 -0.86 -16.21
C ARG A 247 -2.49 -0.16 -15.15
N VAL A 248 -1.87 0.79 -14.44
CA VAL A 248 -2.52 1.60 -13.41
C VAL A 248 -2.62 3.03 -13.90
N THR A 249 -3.84 3.56 -14.02
CA THR A 249 -4.08 4.97 -14.33
C THR A 249 -4.56 5.70 -13.07
N LEU A 250 -3.75 6.67 -12.64
CA LEU A 250 -4.02 7.67 -11.60
C LEU A 250 -4.04 9.05 -12.27
N ALA A 251 -3.28 10.03 -11.75
CA ALA A 251 -3.00 11.27 -12.48
C ALA A 251 -2.13 10.99 -13.73
N ARG A 252 -1.26 9.97 -13.65
CA ARG A 252 -0.54 9.39 -14.79
C ARG A 252 -0.82 7.90 -14.95
N THR A 253 -0.48 7.38 -16.13
CA THR A 253 -0.53 5.94 -16.43
C THR A 253 0.83 5.29 -16.15
N LEU A 254 0.80 4.15 -15.47
CA LEU A 254 1.95 3.34 -15.07
C LEU A 254 1.76 1.92 -15.59
N ASP A 255 2.71 1.43 -16.39
CA ASP A 255 2.67 0.09 -16.95
C ASP A 255 3.68 -0.82 -16.25
N TYR A 256 3.19 -1.89 -15.64
CA TYR A 256 3.96 -2.90 -14.93
C TYR A 256 3.94 -4.20 -15.73
N ASN A 257 5.01 -4.42 -16.49
CA ASN A 257 5.14 -5.58 -17.37
C ASN A 257 5.74 -6.76 -16.61
N SER A 258 4.99 -7.84 -16.56
CA SER A 258 5.40 -9.06 -15.88
C SER A 258 6.10 -10.03 -16.83
N GLN A 259 7.14 -10.68 -16.33
CA GLN A 259 7.85 -11.77 -17.01
C GLN A 259 7.87 -13.00 -16.11
N TYR A 260 7.86 -14.18 -16.72
CA TYR A 260 7.84 -15.46 -16.01
C TYR A 260 9.06 -16.29 -16.37
N TYR A 261 9.43 -17.22 -15.49
CA TYR A 261 10.48 -18.20 -15.78
C TYR A 261 10.01 -19.17 -16.86
N THR A 262 10.92 -19.54 -17.77
CA THR A 262 10.59 -20.37 -18.94
C THR A 262 9.91 -21.68 -18.51
N ASN A 263 8.79 -22.02 -19.15
CA ASN A 263 7.99 -23.23 -18.90
C ASN A 263 7.49 -23.38 -17.45
N THR A 264 7.26 -22.26 -16.76
CA THR A 264 6.66 -22.26 -15.41
C THR A 264 5.70 -21.09 -15.24
N ASP A 265 4.88 -21.15 -14.21
CA ASP A 265 4.07 -20.02 -13.75
C ASP A 265 4.77 -19.16 -12.67
N ARG A 266 6.09 -19.32 -12.50
CA ARG A 266 6.87 -18.54 -11.51
C ARG A 266 7.13 -17.13 -12.05
N LEU A 267 6.77 -16.11 -11.27
CA LEU A 267 6.90 -14.71 -11.67
C LEU A 267 8.35 -14.27 -11.55
N LYS A 268 9.02 -13.96 -12.66
CA LYS A 268 10.40 -13.49 -12.64
C LYS A 268 10.51 -12.02 -12.24
N THR A 269 9.61 -11.19 -12.77
CA THR A 269 9.47 -9.77 -12.41
C THR A 269 8.07 -9.29 -12.73
N ASP A 270 7.55 -8.31 -11.99
CA ASP A 270 6.32 -7.56 -12.30
C ASP A 270 6.62 -6.18 -12.92
N GLY A 271 7.90 -5.88 -13.21
CA GLY A 271 8.40 -4.59 -13.66
C GLY A 271 8.79 -3.63 -12.52
N LYS A 272 8.40 -3.91 -11.27
CA LYS A 272 8.79 -3.16 -10.06
C LYS A 272 9.80 -3.94 -9.21
N TYR A 273 9.57 -5.23 -9.03
CA TYR A 273 10.44 -6.16 -8.32
C TYR A 273 10.79 -7.33 -9.22
N ALA A 274 11.90 -7.99 -8.91
CA ALA A 274 12.19 -9.34 -9.38
C ALA A 274 12.07 -10.34 -8.23
N PHE A 275 11.79 -11.59 -8.58
CA PHE A 275 11.53 -12.66 -7.62
C PHE A 275 12.32 -13.90 -7.96
N VAL A 276 12.72 -14.65 -6.93
CA VAL A 276 13.42 -15.92 -7.05
C VAL A 276 12.69 -16.97 -6.25
N TYR A 277 12.62 -18.19 -6.78
CA TYR A 277 11.93 -19.32 -6.18
C TYR A 277 12.89 -20.47 -5.89
N ASP A 278 12.57 -21.27 -4.88
CA ASP A 278 13.22 -22.55 -4.68
C ASP A 278 12.70 -23.61 -5.67
N LYS A 279 13.16 -24.86 -5.53
CA LYS A 279 12.71 -25.97 -6.38
C LYS A 279 11.25 -26.36 -6.12
N ALA A 280 10.76 -26.20 -4.89
CA ALA A 280 9.40 -26.51 -4.49
C ALA A 280 8.38 -25.43 -4.94
N GLY A 281 8.84 -24.31 -5.48
CA GLY A 281 7.97 -23.23 -5.96
C GLY A 281 7.62 -22.20 -4.90
N ASN A 282 8.38 -22.15 -3.79
CA ASN A 282 8.23 -21.08 -2.81
C ASN A 282 9.07 -19.88 -3.23
N MET A 283 8.49 -18.67 -3.19
CA MET A 283 9.24 -17.43 -3.41
C MET A 283 10.20 -17.22 -2.25
N VAL A 284 11.51 -17.28 -2.52
CA VAL A 284 12.59 -17.14 -1.53
C VAL A 284 13.24 -15.76 -1.53
N LYS A 285 13.11 -14.98 -2.61
CA LYS A 285 13.61 -13.60 -2.69
C LYS A 285 12.67 -12.68 -3.48
N LYS A 286 12.57 -11.41 -3.08
CA LYS A 286 11.88 -10.32 -3.79
C LYS A 286 12.74 -9.05 -3.68
N GLY A 287 12.99 -8.32 -4.76
CA GLY A 287 13.79 -7.10 -4.67
C GLY A 287 13.62 -6.12 -5.83
N ASN A 288 13.77 -4.81 -5.57
CA ASN A 288 13.50 -3.73 -6.54
C ASN A 288 14.73 -3.25 -7.33
N THR A 289 15.93 -3.66 -6.93
CA THR A 289 17.20 -3.35 -7.62
C THR A 289 17.79 -4.62 -8.21
N PHE A 290 17.61 -4.82 -9.51
CA PHE A 290 17.94 -6.09 -10.14
C PHE A 290 18.33 -5.96 -11.62
N THR A 291 18.97 -7.01 -12.12
CA THR A 291 19.19 -7.27 -13.54
C THR A 291 18.67 -8.66 -13.88
N ILE A 292 18.24 -8.85 -15.13
CA ILE A 292 17.75 -10.13 -15.63
C ILE A 292 18.58 -10.53 -16.85
N SER A 293 19.09 -11.77 -16.84
CA SER A 293 19.74 -12.40 -17.99
C SER A 293 19.16 -13.80 -18.18
N GLY A 294 18.32 -13.96 -19.20
CA GLY A 294 17.55 -15.19 -19.42
C GLY A 294 16.63 -15.51 -18.24
N ASP A 295 16.79 -16.69 -17.65
CA ASP A 295 16.09 -17.14 -16.42
C ASP A 295 16.90 -16.87 -15.14
N THR A 296 17.91 -16.01 -15.19
CA THR A 296 18.67 -15.61 -14.00
C THR A 296 18.29 -14.21 -13.58
N VAL A 297 17.89 -14.06 -12.31
CA VAL A 297 17.68 -12.78 -11.63
C VAL A 297 18.90 -12.54 -10.73
N THR A 298 19.53 -11.37 -10.88
CA THR A 298 20.63 -10.92 -10.02
C THR A 298 20.23 -9.61 -9.35
N PHE A 299 20.12 -9.62 -8.03
CA PHE A 299 19.93 -8.41 -7.23
C PHE A 299 21.24 -7.63 -7.14
N THR A 300 21.23 -6.36 -7.53
CA THR A 300 22.43 -5.52 -7.58
C THR A 300 22.69 -4.80 -6.27
N GLU A 301 21.63 -4.54 -5.50
CA GLU A 301 21.71 -3.99 -4.14
C GLU A 301 20.74 -4.74 -3.23
N THR A 302 21.12 -4.97 -1.98
CA THR A 302 20.27 -5.65 -0.99
C THR A 302 20.02 -4.81 0.26
N SER A 303 20.61 -3.61 0.33
CA SER A 303 20.41 -2.65 1.39
C SER A 303 20.70 -1.24 0.87
N GLY A 304 20.12 -0.23 1.51
CA GLY A 304 20.24 1.16 1.09
C GLY A 304 18.91 1.91 1.13
N GLU A 305 18.98 3.20 0.85
CA GLU A 305 17.83 4.09 0.71
C GLU A 305 17.11 3.75 -0.60
N GLY A 306 15.79 3.62 -0.52
CA GLY A 306 14.98 3.21 -1.67
C GLY A 306 15.15 1.74 -2.06
N VAL A 307 16.10 1.01 -1.47
CA VAL A 307 16.26 -0.43 -1.69
C VAL A 307 15.26 -1.20 -0.83
N GLU A 308 14.52 -2.07 -1.49
CA GLU A 308 13.66 -3.05 -0.87
C GLU A 308 14.10 -4.42 -1.36
N TYR A 309 14.69 -5.21 -0.47
CA TYR A 309 15.13 -6.57 -0.71
C TYR A 309 14.59 -7.45 0.41
N TRP A 310 13.97 -8.56 0.03
CA TRP A 310 13.28 -9.46 0.94
C TRP A 310 13.76 -10.88 0.73
N GLU A 311 13.92 -11.61 1.83
CA GLU A 311 14.28 -13.01 1.83
C GLU A 311 13.26 -13.79 2.66
N TYR A 312 12.87 -14.96 2.17
CA TYR A 312 11.80 -15.77 2.73
C TYR A 312 12.34 -17.19 2.94
N GLU A 313 12.28 -17.67 4.16
CA GLU A 313 12.72 -19.03 4.52
C GLU A 313 11.51 -19.90 4.81
N TYR A 314 11.53 -21.13 4.27
CA TYR A 314 10.45 -22.10 4.41
C TYR A 314 10.97 -23.35 5.10
N ASP A 315 10.12 -24.02 5.88
CA ASP A 315 10.42 -25.33 6.41
C ASP A 315 10.26 -26.45 5.35
N LEU A 316 10.57 -27.70 5.75
CA LEU A 316 10.48 -28.86 4.88
C LEU A 316 9.04 -29.22 4.43
N LEU A 317 8.03 -28.56 5.01
CA LEU A 317 6.62 -28.70 4.64
C LEU A 317 6.14 -27.49 3.81
N ASN A 318 7.05 -26.68 3.27
CA ASN A 318 6.78 -25.48 2.48
C ASN A 318 5.99 -24.40 3.23
N ARG A 319 6.19 -24.28 4.55
CA ARG A 319 5.57 -23.24 5.37
C ARG A 319 6.57 -22.13 5.65
N LEU A 320 6.20 -20.87 5.40
CA LEU A 320 7.06 -19.71 5.61
C LEU A 320 7.38 -19.55 7.10
N VAL A 321 8.64 -19.63 7.50
CA VAL A 321 9.09 -19.56 8.90
C VAL A 321 9.85 -18.29 9.26
N GLU A 322 10.50 -17.63 8.29
CA GLU A 322 11.21 -16.37 8.50
C GLU A 322 11.07 -15.44 7.28
N VAL A 323 10.95 -14.15 7.54
CA VAL A 323 11.06 -13.09 6.54
C VAL A 323 12.09 -12.06 6.98
N LYS A 324 13.05 -11.79 6.10
CA LYS A 324 14.05 -10.72 6.25
C LYS A 324 13.76 -9.60 5.27
N LYS A 325 13.99 -8.36 5.70
CA LYS A 325 13.98 -7.15 4.87
C LYS A 325 15.32 -6.45 4.99
N ASN A 326 15.97 -6.19 3.85
CA ASN A 326 17.26 -5.53 3.73
C ASN A 326 18.35 -6.13 4.64
N GLY A 327 18.34 -7.46 4.78
CA GLY A 327 19.28 -8.21 5.61
C GLY A 327 18.85 -8.42 7.06
N SER A 328 17.77 -7.77 7.52
CA SER A 328 17.27 -7.92 8.90
C SER A 328 15.96 -8.69 9.00
N THR A 329 15.84 -9.61 9.95
CA THR A 329 14.61 -10.34 10.26
C THR A 329 13.51 -9.37 10.70
N VAL A 330 12.36 -9.44 10.03
CA VAL A 330 11.16 -8.63 10.34
C VAL A 330 10.02 -9.50 10.88
N ALA A 331 10.01 -10.78 10.52
CA ALA A 331 8.98 -11.71 10.97
C ALA A 331 9.51 -13.15 11.12
N GLU A 332 9.01 -13.86 12.12
CA GLU A 332 9.12 -15.31 12.24
C GLU A 332 7.75 -15.94 12.51
N TYR A 333 7.54 -17.17 12.06
CA TYR A 333 6.27 -17.87 12.19
C TYR A 333 6.47 -19.30 12.70
N GLY A 334 5.58 -19.71 13.61
CA GLY A 334 5.55 -21.07 14.14
C GLY A 334 4.20 -21.73 13.86
N TYR A 335 4.25 -23.01 13.51
CA TYR A 335 3.09 -23.79 13.07
C TYR A 335 2.85 -24.99 13.99
N ASP A 336 1.59 -25.38 14.13
CA ASP A 336 1.20 -26.63 14.77
C ASP A 336 1.37 -27.84 13.81
N PRO A 337 1.17 -29.08 14.29
CA PRO A 337 1.22 -30.28 13.46
C PRO A 337 0.18 -30.30 12.33
N GLU A 338 -0.95 -29.64 12.49
CA GLU A 338 -2.03 -29.51 11.49
C GLU A 338 -1.70 -28.49 10.39
N GLY A 339 -0.67 -27.67 10.58
CA GLY A 339 -0.19 -26.69 9.61
C GLY A 339 -0.71 -25.26 9.82
N PHE A 340 -1.44 -24.99 10.90
CA PHE A 340 -1.88 -23.64 11.23
C PHE A 340 -0.78 -22.86 11.95
N ARG A 341 -0.66 -21.58 11.59
CA ARG A 341 0.31 -20.65 12.17
C ARG A 341 -0.15 -20.20 13.56
N VAL A 342 0.28 -20.93 14.58
CA VAL A 342 -0.06 -20.67 15.99
C VAL A 342 0.86 -19.65 16.67
N VAL A 343 1.97 -19.24 16.05
CA VAL A 343 2.88 -18.20 16.55
C VAL A 343 3.28 -17.24 15.42
N ALA A 344 3.24 -15.95 15.70
CA ALA A 344 3.90 -14.92 14.89
C ALA A 344 4.78 -14.03 15.78
N LYS A 345 6.00 -13.76 15.35
CA LYS A 345 6.89 -12.79 15.99
C LYS A 345 7.25 -11.70 15.00
N LYS A 346 7.43 -10.48 15.51
CA LYS A 346 7.79 -9.26 14.77
C LYS A 346 9.00 -8.61 15.40
N TYR A 347 9.82 -7.99 14.58
CA TYR A 347 11.10 -7.44 15.00
C TYR A 347 11.26 -6.00 14.52
N LEU A 348 11.84 -5.14 15.37
CA LEU A 348 12.27 -3.79 14.97
C LEU A 348 13.60 -3.82 14.23
N ASN A 349 14.42 -4.82 14.57
CA ASN A 349 15.72 -5.16 14.00
C ASN A 349 16.06 -6.59 14.44
N ASP A 350 17.16 -7.15 13.95
CA ASP A 350 17.60 -8.54 14.15
C ASP A 350 17.65 -9.03 15.62
N THR A 351 17.71 -8.11 16.57
CA THR A 351 17.86 -8.44 17.99
C THR A 351 16.67 -8.02 18.86
N THR A 352 15.80 -7.14 18.36
CA THR A 352 14.76 -6.51 19.17
C THR A 352 13.38 -6.98 18.76
N LEU A 353 12.78 -7.84 19.58
CA LEU A 353 11.39 -8.30 19.43
C LEU A 353 10.42 -7.12 19.64
N LYS A 354 9.68 -6.78 18.59
CA LYS A 354 8.58 -5.80 18.59
C LYS A 354 7.32 -6.39 19.22
N GLU A 355 6.95 -7.59 18.77
CA GLU A 355 5.69 -8.24 19.15
C GLU A 355 5.82 -9.75 19.02
N LYS A 356 5.17 -10.49 19.92
CA LYS A 356 4.92 -11.92 19.77
C LYS A 356 3.44 -12.20 20.01
N ARG A 357 2.80 -12.88 19.06
CA ARG A 357 1.40 -13.26 19.11
C ARG A 357 1.23 -14.77 19.04
N HIS A 358 0.36 -15.31 19.89
CA HIS A 358 -0.09 -16.71 19.83
C HIS A 358 -1.54 -16.76 19.37
N TYR A 359 -1.90 -17.80 18.64
CA TYR A 359 -3.23 -18.01 18.07
C TYR A 359 -3.80 -19.37 18.50
N ILE A 360 -5.12 -19.45 18.64
CA ILE A 360 -5.87 -20.70 18.80
C ILE A 360 -6.92 -20.74 17.71
N PHE A 361 -6.95 -21.85 16.97
CA PHE A 361 -7.86 -22.07 15.85
C PHE A 361 -9.01 -22.98 16.24
N GLN A 362 -10.16 -22.77 15.61
CA GLN A 362 -11.25 -23.75 15.54
C GLN A 362 -11.65 -23.92 14.07
N GLY A 363 -11.45 -25.13 13.54
CA GLY A 363 -11.51 -25.32 12.10
C GLY A 363 -10.44 -24.49 11.40
N THR A 364 -10.82 -23.67 10.43
CA THR A 364 -9.90 -22.82 9.64
C THR A 364 -9.77 -21.39 10.15
N GLU A 365 -10.46 -21.04 11.24
CA GLU A 365 -10.54 -19.65 11.71
C GLU A 365 -9.89 -19.47 13.09
N PRO A 366 -9.12 -18.39 13.31
CA PRO A 366 -8.54 -18.09 14.62
C PRO A 366 -9.62 -17.55 15.57
N ILE A 367 -9.96 -18.31 16.61
CA ILE A 367 -10.97 -17.91 17.60
C ILE A 367 -10.39 -17.08 18.75
N PHE A 368 -9.07 -17.11 18.93
CA PHE A 368 -8.39 -16.37 19.99
C PHE A 368 -6.98 -16.00 19.56
N GLU A 369 -6.57 -14.78 19.88
CA GLU A 369 -5.20 -14.32 19.76
C GLU A 369 -4.73 -13.63 21.05
N LYS A 370 -3.47 -13.84 21.42
CA LYS A 370 -2.83 -13.18 22.56
C LYS A 370 -1.49 -12.60 22.14
N ASN A 371 -1.36 -11.28 22.24
CA ASN A 371 -0.07 -10.62 22.16
C ASN A 371 0.66 -10.86 23.50
N ILE A 372 1.65 -11.74 23.47
CA ILE A 372 2.45 -12.15 24.62
C ILE A 372 3.29 -10.99 25.15
N THR A 373 3.73 -10.09 24.28
CA THR A 373 4.55 -8.92 24.65
C THR A 373 3.75 -7.90 25.46
N THR A 374 2.49 -7.63 25.09
CA THR A 374 1.64 -6.61 25.74
C THR A 374 0.62 -7.18 26.71
N GLY A 375 0.39 -8.49 26.68
CA GLY A 375 -0.68 -9.16 27.44
C GLY A 375 -2.08 -9.01 26.86
N LYS A 376 -2.26 -8.20 25.80
CA LYS A 376 -3.57 -7.97 25.16
C LYS A 376 -4.09 -9.26 24.52
N MET A 377 -5.38 -9.52 24.70
CA MET A 377 -6.09 -10.69 24.18
C MET A 377 -7.24 -10.23 23.31
N LYS A 378 -7.56 -11.00 22.28
CA LYS A 378 -8.75 -10.81 21.46
C LYS A 378 -9.38 -12.16 21.16
N SER A 379 -10.68 -12.27 21.37
CA SER A 379 -11.48 -13.45 21.04
C SER A 379 -12.44 -13.12 19.91
N PHE A 380 -12.54 -13.97 18.90
CA PHE A 380 -13.35 -13.74 17.72
C PHE A 380 -14.58 -14.64 17.69
N VAL A 381 -15.67 -14.10 17.16
CA VAL A 381 -16.92 -14.82 16.91
C VAL A 381 -17.19 -14.76 15.42
N TYR A 382 -17.45 -15.92 14.82
CA TYR A 382 -17.74 -16.05 13.40
C TYR A 382 -19.18 -16.49 13.17
N ALA A 383 -19.76 -16.04 12.07
CA ALA A 383 -21.03 -16.54 11.55
C ALA A 383 -20.92 -16.72 10.04
N LEU A 384 -21.36 -17.89 9.55
CA LEU A 384 -21.31 -18.23 8.13
C LEU A 384 -19.91 -18.04 7.50
N GLY A 385 -18.85 -18.35 8.26
CA GLY A 385 -17.46 -18.20 7.82
C GLY A 385 -16.92 -16.77 7.80
N LYS A 386 -17.66 -15.78 8.32
CA LYS A 386 -17.24 -14.37 8.36
C LYS A 386 -17.12 -13.87 9.80
N HIS A 387 -16.21 -12.91 10.02
CA HIS A 387 -16.10 -12.20 11.29
C HIS A 387 -17.43 -11.53 11.64
N LEU A 388 -17.97 -11.84 12.82
CA LEU A 388 -19.21 -11.26 13.33
C LEU A 388 -18.92 -10.27 14.46
N ALA A 389 -18.12 -10.69 15.44
CA ALA A 389 -17.79 -9.89 16.60
C ALA A 389 -16.41 -10.23 17.15
N ARG A 390 -15.86 -9.32 17.94
CA ARG A 390 -14.61 -9.49 18.69
C ARG A 390 -14.78 -8.99 20.11
N VAL A 391 -14.12 -9.66 21.04
CA VAL A 391 -14.00 -9.26 22.45
C VAL A 391 -12.51 -9.02 22.73
N ASP A 392 -12.15 -7.82 23.16
CA ASP A 392 -10.77 -7.51 23.62
C ASP A 392 -10.58 -8.05 25.04
N GLY A 393 -10.44 -9.38 25.12
CA GLY A 393 -10.43 -10.16 26.35
C GLY A 393 -10.91 -11.58 26.09
N ALA A 394 -11.31 -12.28 27.16
CA ALA A 394 -11.98 -13.56 27.05
C ALA A 394 -13.49 -13.37 26.83
N ILE A 395 -14.12 -14.23 26.03
CA ILE A 395 -15.58 -14.25 25.90
C ILE A 395 -16.20 -14.56 27.28
N GLY A 396 -17.15 -13.73 27.70
CA GLY A 396 -17.82 -13.84 29.00
C GLY A 396 -17.31 -12.86 30.06
N ASP A 397 -16.17 -12.21 29.82
CA ASP A 397 -15.71 -11.10 30.65
C ASP A 397 -16.67 -9.89 30.49
N SER A 398 -17.22 -9.41 31.60
CA SER A 398 -18.16 -8.28 31.62
C SER A 398 -17.48 -6.96 31.32
N ASP A 399 -16.19 -6.84 31.64
CA ASP A 399 -15.43 -5.60 31.55
C ASP A 399 -14.68 -5.48 30.20
N ALA A 400 -14.60 -6.58 29.46
CA ALA A 400 -13.98 -6.61 28.15
C ALA A 400 -14.77 -5.81 27.11
N LYS A 401 -14.05 -5.01 26.31
CA LYS A 401 -14.63 -4.25 25.21
C LYS A 401 -15.09 -5.19 24.10
N LYS A 402 -16.21 -4.87 23.48
CA LYS A 402 -16.85 -5.67 22.43
C LYS A 402 -17.00 -4.85 21.17
N TYR A 403 -16.78 -5.51 20.04
CA TYR A 403 -16.77 -4.92 18.72
C TYR A 403 -17.55 -5.79 17.75
N TRP A 404 -18.20 -5.18 16.76
CA TRP A 404 -18.96 -5.87 15.72
C TRP A 404 -18.41 -5.53 14.36
N TYR A 405 -18.25 -6.57 13.53
CA TYR A 405 -17.72 -6.46 12.20
C TYR A 405 -18.83 -6.24 11.18
N VAL A 406 -18.55 -5.36 10.22
CA VAL A 406 -19.35 -5.13 9.03
C VAL A 406 -18.51 -5.57 7.85
N THR A 407 -18.87 -6.68 7.22
CA THR A 407 -18.12 -7.27 6.11
C THR A 407 -18.84 -7.12 4.78
N ASP A 408 -18.11 -7.17 3.67
CA ASP A 408 -18.71 -7.28 2.34
C ASP A 408 -19.14 -8.73 2.00
N HIS A 409 -19.60 -8.93 0.75
CA HIS A 409 -19.96 -10.23 0.20
C HIS A 409 -18.83 -11.28 0.26
N LEU A 410 -17.55 -10.88 0.21
CA LEU A 410 -16.40 -11.78 0.33
C LEU A 410 -16.02 -12.09 1.78
N GLY A 411 -16.56 -11.33 2.74
CA GLY A 411 -16.14 -11.39 4.14
C GLY A 411 -15.02 -10.41 4.47
N SER A 412 -14.64 -9.52 3.55
CA SER A 412 -13.65 -8.48 3.83
C SER A 412 -14.22 -7.48 4.83
N VAL A 413 -13.45 -7.12 5.86
CA VAL A 413 -13.89 -6.18 6.89
C VAL A 413 -13.96 -4.77 6.31
N ARG A 414 -15.16 -4.19 6.22
CA ARG A 414 -15.38 -2.82 5.69
C ARG A 414 -15.53 -1.79 6.81
N ALA A 415 -16.08 -2.18 7.94
CA ALA A 415 -16.13 -1.36 9.14
C ALA A 415 -16.15 -2.21 10.41
N VAL A 416 -15.75 -1.60 11.53
CA VAL A 416 -15.93 -2.15 12.88
C VAL A 416 -16.60 -1.08 13.75
N THR A 417 -17.57 -1.49 14.55
CA THR A 417 -18.27 -0.63 15.51
C THR A 417 -18.09 -1.10 16.94
N ASP A 418 -18.13 -0.17 17.89
CA ASP A 418 -18.23 -0.48 19.31
C ASP A 418 -19.67 -0.87 19.75
N ILE A 419 -19.87 -1.00 21.06
CA ILE A 419 -21.15 -1.35 21.69
C ILE A 419 -22.24 -0.30 21.46
N ASP A 420 -21.86 0.96 21.32
CA ASP A 420 -22.78 2.08 21.08
C ASP A 420 -23.10 2.25 19.58
N GLY A 421 -22.55 1.38 18.72
CA GLY A 421 -22.70 1.45 17.28
C GLY A 421 -21.81 2.49 16.62
N LYS A 422 -20.88 3.12 17.35
CA LYS A 422 -19.96 4.09 16.75
C LYS A 422 -18.92 3.35 15.92
N LYS A 423 -18.72 3.81 14.69
CA LYS A 423 -17.66 3.31 13.80
C LYS A 423 -16.29 3.71 14.35
N ILE A 424 -15.45 2.72 14.65
CA ILE A 424 -14.09 2.91 15.19
C ILE A 424 -13.01 2.53 14.19
N TRP A 425 -13.38 1.84 13.12
CA TRP A 425 -12.48 1.44 12.06
C TRP A 425 -13.27 1.28 10.76
N SER A 426 -12.67 1.65 9.63
CA SER A 426 -13.15 1.28 8.29
C SER A 426 -12.02 1.24 7.28
N ALA A 427 -12.21 0.48 6.21
CA ALA A 427 -11.36 0.49 5.05
C ALA A 427 -12.11 0.04 3.80
N ASP A 428 -11.49 0.23 2.64
CA ASP A 428 -11.92 -0.31 1.37
C ASP A 428 -10.76 -1.05 0.68
N TYR A 429 -11.06 -1.80 -0.38
CA TYR A 429 -10.12 -2.69 -1.04
C TYR A 429 -10.15 -2.52 -2.57
N LEU A 430 -8.97 -2.57 -3.17
CA LEU A 430 -8.83 -2.81 -4.61
C LEU A 430 -9.27 -4.24 -4.94
N ALA A 431 -9.44 -4.56 -6.22
CA ALA A 431 -10.05 -5.82 -6.64
C ALA A 431 -9.33 -7.06 -6.07
N PHE A 432 -8.00 -7.04 -6.03
CA PHE A 432 -7.16 -8.11 -5.48
C PHE A 432 -6.84 -7.96 -3.98
N GLY A 433 -7.52 -7.06 -3.26
CA GLY A 433 -7.45 -7.02 -1.80
C GLY A 433 -6.48 -6.03 -1.19
N THR A 434 -5.75 -5.24 -1.99
CA THR A 434 -4.92 -4.14 -1.45
C THR A 434 -5.82 -3.11 -0.77
N GLN A 435 -5.58 -2.89 0.52
CA GLN A 435 -6.36 -1.99 1.35
C GLN A 435 -6.07 -0.51 1.02
N PHE A 436 -7.10 0.33 1.04
CA PHE A 436 -6.98 1.79 0.96
C PHE A 436 -8.08 2.49 1.77
N GLY A 437 -7.95 3.80 1.96
CA GLY A 437 -8.95 4.62 2.66
C GLY A 437 -9.18 4.19 4.11
N LYS A 438 -8.16 3.63 4.77
CA LYS A 438 -8.23 3.19 6.16
C LYS A 438 -8.45 4.39 7.08
N ASP A 439 -9.45 4.29 7.93
CA ASP A 439 -9.72 5.20 9.04
C ASP A 439 -9.85 4.36 10.32
N ALA A 440 -9.21 4.78 11.41
CA ALA A 440 -9.16 4.01 12.64
C ALA A 440 -8.99 4.91 13.87
N ALA A 441 -9.68 4.57 14.96
CA ALA A 441 -9.44 5.17 16.27
C ALA A 441 -8.01 4.87 16.75
N THR A 442 -7.40 5.80 17.47
CA THR A 442 -5.98 5.77 17.87
C THR A 442 -5.53 4.46 18.52
N ASP A 443 -6.37 3.86 19.37
CA ASP A 443 -6.03 2.66 20.14
C ASP A 443 -6.67 1.37 19.58
N PHE A 444 -7.14 1.38 18.33
CA PHE A 444 -7.78 0.23 17.71
C PHE A 444 -6.95 -0.34 16.55
N GLU A 445 -6.51 -1.59 16.72
CA GLU A 445 -5.83 -2.37 15.69
C GLU A 445 -6.76 -3.44 15.12
N GLU A 446 -6.84 -3.50 13.80
CA GLU A 446 -7.43 -4.61 13.06
C GLU A 446 -6.44 -5.12 12.00
N LEU A 447 -6.18 -6.43 12.03
CA LEU A 447 -5.32 -7.14 11.08
C LEU A 447 -6.13 -8.03 10.14
N HIS A 448 -7.31 -8.50 10.55
CA HIS A 448 -8.24 -9.25 9.70
C HIS A 448 -8.91 -8.30 8.73
N SER A 449 -8.59 -8.46 7.45
CA SER A 449 -8.88 -7.44 6.43
C SER A 449 -9.58 -8.06 5.23
N PHE A 450 -8.91 -8.16 4.08
CA PHE A 450 -9.45 -8.74 2.86
C PHE A 450 -9.86 -10.20 3.08
N THR A 451 -11.09 -10.54 2.69
CA THR A 451 -11.76 -11.84 2.93
C THR A 451 -11.73 -12.34 4.39
N GLY A 452 -11.51 -11.44 5.34
CA GLY A 452 -11.40 -11.76 6.77
C GLY A 452 -10.07 -12.40 7.17
N LYS A 453 -9.11 -12.51 6.24
CA LYS A 453 -7.79 -13.09 6.50
C LYS A 453 -6.83 -12.05 7.09
N GLU A 454 -5.95 -12.52 7.95
CA GLU A 454 -4.99 -11.67 8.64
C GLU A 454 -3.97 -11.11 7.65
N TYR A 455 -3.83 -9.79 7.65
CA TYR A 455 -2.78 -9.06 6.94
C TYR A 455 -1.62 -8.76 7.89
N ASP A 456 -0.43 -9.02 7.39
CA ASP A 456 0.82 -8.81 8.10
C ASP A 456 1.52 -7.56 7.56
N PRO A 457 1.42 -6.40 8.24
CA PRO A 457 1.94 -5.15 7.71
C PRO A 457 3.47 -5.10 7.64
N ASP A 458 4.17 -5.96 8.39
CA ASP A 458 5.63 -6.01 8.40
C ASP A 458 6.18 -6.78 7.18
N THR A 459 5.36 -7.63 6.54
CA THR A 459 5.74 -8.41 5.34
C THR A 459 4.93 -8.06 4.08
N GLY A 460 3.76 -7.43 4.24
CA GLY A 460 2.84 -7.13 3.15
C GLY A 460 2.03 -8.33 2.66
N LEU A 461 2.01 -9.43 3.43
CA LEU A 461 1.35 -10.68 3.04
C LEU A 461 0.11 -10.96 3.88
N HIS A 462 -0.89 -11.60 3.27
CA HIS A 462 -2.03 -12.16 3.99
C HIS A 462 -1.80 -13.65 4.27
N TYR A 463 -2.18 -14.09 5.47
CA TYR A 463 -2.14 -15.50 5.84
C TYR A 463 -3.46 -16.21 5.51
N TYR A 464 -3.43 -17.14 4.55
CA TYR A 464 -4.56 -17.93 4.08
C TYR A 464 -4.47 -19.39 4.56
N ASN A 465 -3.99 -19.59 5.79
CA ASN A 465 -3.76 -20.90 6.43
C ASN A 465 -2.66 -21.74 5.76
N ALA A 466 -2.92 -22.29 4.57
CA ALA A 466 -1.97 -23.13 3.86
C ALA A 466 -0.92 -22.33 3.07
N ARG A 467 -1.25 -21.08 2.69
CA ARG A 467 -0.43 -20.25 1.82
C ARG A 467 -0.42 -18.79 2.26
N TRP A 468 0.57 -18.06 1.75
CA TRP A 468 0.68 -16.62 1.92
C TRP A 468 0.34 -15.92 0.60
N TYR A 469 -0.47 -14.86 0.69
CA TYR A 469 -1.01 -14.13 -0.44
C TYR A 469 -0.47 -12.70 -0.47
N ASP A 470 0.10 -12.28 -1.60
CA ASP A 470 0.53 -10.90 -1.84
C ASP A 470 -0.59 -10.18 -2.63
N SER A 471 -1.29 -9.24 -1.98
CA SER A 471 -2.42 -8.53 -2.58
C SER A 471 -2.00 -7.53 -3.66
N GLU A 472 -0.78 -6.99 -3.59
CA GLU A 472 -0.24 -6.12 -4.64
C GLU A 472 0.07 -6.92 -5.92
N LEU A 473 0.59 -8.14 -5.74
CA LEU A 473 0.78 -9.06 -6.87
C LEU A 473 -0.51 -9.72 -7.34
N GLY A 474 -1.52 -9.84 -6.46
CA GLY A 474 -2.77 -10.53 -6.75
C GLY A 474 -2.61 -12.05 -6.86
N ARG A 475 -1.62 -12.63 -6.17
CA ARG A 475 -1.28 -14.07 -6.25
C ARG A 475 -0.65 -14.60 -4.97
N PHE A 476 -0.65 -15.93 -4.82
CA PHE A 476 0.08 -16.60 -3.75
C PHE A 476 1.59 -16.58 -4.01
N VAL A 477 2.38 -16.60 -2.93
CA VAL A 477 3.86 -16.63 -2.99
C VAL A 477 4.44 -18.05 -3.03
N SER A 478 3.59 -19.07 -2.92
CA SER A 478 3.92 -20.49 -3.07
C SER A 478 2.86 -21.22 -3.91
N GLU A 479 3.26 -22.32 -4.54
CA GLU A 479 2.37 -23.20 -5.30
C GLU A 479 1.29 -23.79 -4.39
N ASP A 480 0.08 -24.01 -4.93
CA ASP A 480 -0.97 -24.77 -4.26
C ASP A 480 -0.52 -26.21 -3.99
N PRO A 481 -0.36 -26.62 -2.71
CA PRO A 481 0.05 -27.99 -2.39
C PRO A 481 -0.96 -29.04 -2.85
N ALA A 482 -2.22 -28.67 -3.07
CA ALA A 482 -3.26 -29.58 -3.55
C ALA A 482 -3.14 -29.88 -5.05
N GLY A 483 -2.50 -28.99 -5.84
CA GLY A 483 -2.25 -29.21 -7.26
C GLY A 483 -3.51 -29.48 -8.10
N ASP A 484 -4.45 -28.52 -8.19
CA ASP A 484 -5.70 -28.70 -8.94
C ASP A 484 -5.43 -28.97 -10.43
N PRO A 485 -5.75 -30.17 -10.97
CA PRO A 485 -5.52 -30.48 -12.38
C PRO A 485 -6.38 -29.62 -13.34
N ASN A 486 -7.45 -28.98 -12.84
CA ASN A 486 -8.30 -28.08 -13.62
C ASN A 486 -7.89 -26.61 -13.50
N ASN A 487 -6.92 -26.29 -12.64
CA ASN A 487 -6.29 -24.98 -12.55
C ASN A 487 -4.77 -25.16 -12.65
N PRO A 488 -4.21 -25.19 -13.87
CA PRO A 488 -2.78 -25.46 -14.05
C PRO A 488 -1.90 -24.41 -13.37
N ASN A 489 -2.42 -23.19 -13.13
CA ASN A 489 -1.68 -22.15 -12.46
C ASN A 489 -1.84 -22.21 -10.94
N LEU A 490 -0.83 -22.78 -10.29
CA LEU A 490 -0.83 -23.06 -8.85
C LEU A 490 -0.67 -21.82 -7.97
N TYR A 491 -0.42 -20.63 -8.54
CA TYR A 491 -0.24 -19.38 -7.80
C TYR A 491 -1.45 -18.46 -7.87
N VAL A 492 -2.36 -18.65 -8.84
CA VAL A 492 -3.45 -17.71 -9.10
C VAL A 492 -4.46 -17.69 -7.96
N TYR A 493 -4.85 -16.47 -7.56
CA TYR A 493 -5.93 -16.26 -6.60
C TYR A 493 -7.28 -16.11 -7.33
N GLY A 494 -8.29 -16.86 -6.87
CA GLY A 494 -9.66 -16.73 -7.37
C GLY A 494 -9.81 -16.91 -8.89
N ARG A 495 -8.94 -17.68 -9.55
CA ARG A 495 -8.89 -17.82 -11.02
C ARG A 495 -8.80 -16.47 -11.77
N ASN A 496 -8.15 -15.47 -11.17
CA ASN A 496 -8.09 -14.07 -11.63
C ASN A 496 -9.44 -13.33 -11.60
N ASN A 497 -10.43 -13.86 -10.88
CA ASN A 497 -11.69 -13.20 -10.59
C ASN A 497 -11.87 -13.10 -9.06
N PRO A 498 -11.19 -12.14 -8.41
CA PRO A 498 -11.18 -12.04 -6.95
C PRO A 498 -12.53 -11.59 -6.34
N LEU A 499 -13.51 -11.22 -7.18
CA LEU A 499 -14.85 -10.76 -6.78
C LEU A 499 -15.90 -11.88 -6.86
N GLY A 500 -15.57 -13.01 -7.50
CA GLY A 500 -16.46 -14.17 -7.59
C GLY A 500 -16.50 -14.99 -6.32
N PHE A 501 -17.59 -15.74 -6.14
CA PHE A 501 -17.71 -16.84 -5.17
C PHE A 501 -18.25 -18.08 -5.85
#